data_AF-K6VQ84-F1
#
_entry.id   AF-K6VQ84-F1
#
_cell.length_a   1.000
_cell.length_b   1.000
_cell.length_c   1.000
_cell.angle_alpha   90.00
_cell.angle_beta   90.00
_cell.angle_gamma   90.00
#
_symmetry.space_group_name_H-M   'P 1'
#
loop_
_entity.id
_entity.type
_entity.pdbx_description
1 polymer ?
#
loop_
_entity_poly.entity_id
_entity_poly.type
_entity_poly.pdbx_seq_one_letter_code
_entity_poly.pdbx_strand_id
1 'polypeptide(L)'
;MSLEHGSLADPATEDLDKIVRRRGSVLLVALLSRLVGDRLVAVTFVLDSYLQLQFDEANMNVEMWPEISFGERTWHVSNIGYADILRRLCGGTVVATSENSGDGLRITLNTGEIHINPALDEVHAEIALLQMRGAPDLGEPGEWMCWRPGDESFEQLR
;
A
#
# COMPACT_ATOMS: atom_id res chain seq x y z
N MET A 1 35.05 -10.15 44.76
CA MET A 1 35.69 -10.42 43.45
C MET A 1 34.56 -10.85 42.54
N SER A 2 34.06 -9.91 41.74
CA SER A 2 32.79 -10.02 41.00
C SER A 2 32.98 -10.80 39.69
N LEU A 3 32.02 -11.65 39.34
CA LEU A 3 31.95 -12.35 38.06
C LEU A 3 31.03 -11.54 37.13
N GLU A 4 31.59 -11.02 36.04
CA GLU A 4 30.82 -10.40 34.96
C GLU A 4 30.26 -11.48 34.02
N HIS A 5 28.95 -11.47 33.79
CA HIS A 5 28.29 -12.23 32.72
C HIS A 5 28.24 -11.36 31.46
N GLY A 6 29.15 -11.62 30.51
CA GLY A 6 29.05 -11.11 29.15
C GLY A 6 28.12 -11.99 28.32
N SER A 7 26.96 -11.44 27.96
CA SER A 7 26.01 -12.02 26.99
C SER A 7 26.63 -12.02 25.60
N LEU A 8 26.97 -13.21 25.09
CA LEU A 8 27.45 -13.39 23.72
C LEU A 8 26.23 -13.32 22.78
N ALA A 9 26.05 -12.19 22.08
CA ALA A 9 25.05 -12.09 21.02
C ALA A 9 25.42 -13.06 19.89
N ASP A 10 24.45 -13.88 19.48
CA ASP A 10 24.60 -14.92 18.47
C ASP A 10 24.75 -14.29 17.06
N PRO A 11 25.89 -14.48 16.36
CA PRO A 11 26.17 -13.87 15.06
C PRO A 11 25.25 -14.36 13.93
N ALA A 12 24.43 -15.38 14.15
CA ALA A 12 23.47 -15.88 13.16
C ALA A 12 22.23 -14.96 12.98
N THR A 13 21.94 -14.10 13.95
CA THR A 13 20.73 -13.26 13.93
C THR A 13 20.89 -11.99 13.09
N GLU A 14 22.12 -11.46 12.98
CA GLU A 14 22.44 -10.26 12.17
C GLU A 14 22.55 -10.54 10.67
N ASP A 15 22.66 -11.80 10.27
CA ASP A 15 22.85 -12.18 8.86
C ASP A 15 21.51 -12.44 8.15
N LEU A 16 20.45 -12.81 8.87
CA LEU A 16 19.12 -12.98 8.29
C LEU A 16 18.51 -11.65 7.83
N ASP A 17 18.68 -10.57 8.61
CA ASP A 17 18.24 -9.22 8.21
C ASP A 17 19.01 -8.70 6.97
N LYS A 18 20.28 -9.09 6.82
CA LYS A 18 21.10 -8.74 5.65
C LYS A 18 20.80 -9.62 4.44
N ILE A 19 20.41 -10.88 4.64
CA ILE A 19 20.00 -11.81 3.58
C ILE A 19 18.61 -11.45 3.04
N VAL A 20 17.68 -11.02 3.89
CA VAL A 20 16.39 -10.45 3.47
C VAL A 20 16.62 -9.18 2.64
N ARG A 21 17.56 -8.32 3.05
CA ARG A 21 17.91 -7.09 2.31
C ARG A 21 18.69 -7.34 1.01
N ARG A 22 19.40 -8.46 0.85
CA ARG A 22 20.28 -8.72 -0.31
C ARG A 22 19.68 -9.58 -1.43
N ARG A 23 18.47 -10.14 -1.25
CA ARG A 23 17.72 -10.81 -2.34
C ARG A 23 16.62 -9.95 -2.98
N GLY A 24 16.58 -8.65 -2.70
CA GLY A 24 15.54 -7.74 -3.17
C GLY A 24 15.93 -6.77 -4.29
N SER A 25 17.01 -7.00 -5.06
CA SER A 25 17.57 -5.93 -5.92
C SER A 25 17.61 -6.18 -7.43
N VAL A 26 17.06 -7.27 -7.97
CA VAL A 26 16.97 -7.41 -9.44
C VAL A 26 15.70 -8.20 -9.80
N LEU A 27 14.67 -7.49 -10.29
CA LEU A 27 13.30 -7.92 -10.68
C LEU A 27 12.19 -7.87 -9.60
N LEU A 28 12.18 -6.85 -8.72
CA LEU A 28 10.94 -6.45 -8.04
C LEU A 28 10.11 -5.61 -9.02
N VAL A 29 9.19 -6.26 -9.73
CA VAL A 29 7.99 -5.58 -10.20
C VAL A 29 7.29 -5.12 -8.92
N ALA A 30 7.26 -3.81 -8.65
CA ALA A 30 6.74 -3.25 -7.39
C ALA A 30 5.34 -3.85 -7.11
N LEU A 31 5.08 -4.33 -5.89
CA LEU A 31 3.94 -5.22 -5.60
C LEU A 31 2.60 -4.60 -6.06
N LEU A 32 2.49 -3.26 -6.00
CA LEU A 32 1.34 -2.52 -6.50
C LEU A 32 1.04 -2.82 -7.97
N SER A 33 2.06 -2.94 -8.82
CA SER A 33 1.88 -3.20 -10.25
C SER A 33 1.32 -4.58 -10.59
N ARG A 34 1.29 -5.50 -9.62
CA ARG A 34 0.53 -6.76 -9.77
C ARG A 34 -0.98 -6.56 -9.73
N LEU A 35 -1.47 -5.40 -9.29
CA LEU A 35 -2.88 -5.05 -9.39
C LEU A 35 -3.32 -4.80 -10.83
N VAL A 36 -2.41 -4.57 -11.79
CA VAL A 36 -2.80 -4.33 -13.19
C VAL A 36 -3.55 -5.55 -13.75
N GLY A 37 -4.76 -5.31 -14.26
CA GLY A 37 -5.70 -6.34 -14.70
C GLY A 37 -6.68 -6.80 -13.61
N ASP A 38 -6.41 -6.46 -12.35
CA ASP A 38 -7.29 -6.79 -11.23
C ASP A 38 -8.48 -5.82 -11.17
N ARG A 39 -9.64 -6.30 -10.72
CA ARG A 39 -10.87 -5.50 -10.64
C ARG A 39 -11.09 -5.02 -9.21
N LEU A 40 -11.43 -3.74 -9.03
CA LEU A 40 -11.89 -3.24 -7.74
C LEU A 40 -13.30 -3.77 -7.46
N VAL A 41 -13.42 -4.73 -6.55
CA VAL A 41 -14.66 -5.43 -6.20
C VAL A 41 -15.47 -4.63 -5.19
N ALA A 42 -14.81 -4.10 -4.16
CA ALA A 42 -15.48 -3.39 -3.09
C ALA A 42 -14.61 -2.26 -2.54
N VAL A 43 -15.30 -1.26 -2.01
CA VAL A 43 -14.72 -0.18 -1.22
C VAL A 43 -15.49 -0.14 0.09
N THR A 44 -14.78 -0.28 1.21
CA THR A 44 -15.38 -0.31 2.55
C THR A 44 -14.80 0.82 3.39
N PHE A 45 -15.68 1.65 3.95
CA PHE A 45 -15.31 2.62 4.98
C PHE A 45 -15.29 1.87 6.32
N VAL A 46 -14.11 1.73 6.92
CA VAL A 46 -13.98 1.06 8.20
C VAL A 46 -13.97 2.11 9.30
N LEU A 47 -15.11 2.22 9.99
CA LEU A 47 -15.39 3.32 10.92
C LEU A 47 -15.14 4.67 10.21
N ASP A 48 -14.56 5.63 10.92
CA ASP A 48 -14.11 6.91 10.37
C ASP A 48 -12.57 6.96 10.26
N SER A 49 -11.91 5.81 10.19
CA SER A 49 -10.45 5.70 10.33
C SER A 49 -9.73 5.44 9.01
N TYR A 50 -10.18 4.45 8.24
CA TYR A 50 -9.47 4.06 7.02
C TYR A 50 -10.41 3.51 5.95
N LEU A 51 -9.89 3.46 4.71
CA LEU A 51 -10.55 2.87 3.57
C LEU A 51 -9.97 1.48 3.29
N GLN A 52 -10.82 0.47 3.13
CA GLN A 52 -10.39 -0.82 2.61
C GLN A 52 -10.83 -0.96 1.15
N LEU A 53 -9.86 -1.14 0.26
CA LEU A 53 -10.04 -1.44 -1.15
C LEU A 53 -9.87 -2.94 -1.34
N GLN A 54 -10.87 -3.59 -1.93
CA GLN A 54 -10.82 -5.01 -2.24
C GLN A 54 -10.74 -5.20 -3.75
N PHE A 55 -9.71 -5.89 -4.21
CA PHE A 55 -9.53 -6.33 -5.59
C PHE A 55 -9.86 -7.83 -5.73
N ASP A 56 -9.87 -8.41 -6.93
CA ASP A 56 -10.16 -9.85 -7.07
C ASP A 56 -9.06 -10.69 -6.36
N GLU A 57 -7.79 -10.29 -6.45
CA GLU A 57 -6.64 -11.03 -5.90
C GLU A 57 -5.88 -10.29 -4.78
N ALA A 58 -6.39 -9.16 -4.30
CA ALA A 58 -5.71 -8.38 -3.27
C ALA A 58 -6.67 -7.61 -2.35
N ASN A 59 -6.18 -7.24 -1.16
CA ASN A 59 -6.82 -6.26 -0.29
C ASN A 59 -5.81 -5.16 0.04
N MET A 60 -6.27 -3.92 0.08
CA MET A 60 -5.46 -2.78 0.45
C MET A 60 -6.17 -1.94 1.50
N ASN A 61 -5.56 -1.81 2.68
CA ASN A 61 -5.97 -0.82 3.66
C ASN A 61 -5.25 0.49 3.34
N VAL A 62 -5.99 1.60 3.33
CA VAL A 62 -5.48 2.94 3.11
C VAL A 62 -5.88 3.78 4.32
N GLU A 63 -4.91 4.07 5.17
CA GLU A 63 -5.10 4.82 6.42
C GLU A 63 -5.27 6.32 6.19
N MET A 64 -5.03 6.77 4.95
CA MET A 64 -5.16 8.14 4.50
C MET A 64 -6.30 8.26 3.49
N TRP A 65 -7.10 9.31 3.56
CA TRP A 65 -8.17 9.51 2.58
C TRP A 65 -7.59 9.83 1.19
N PRO A 66 -7.77 8.95 0.18
CA PRO A 66 -7.20 9.21 -1.13
C PRO A 66 -7.92 10.35 -1.85
N GLU A 67 -7.21 11.01 -2.74
CA GLU A 67 -7.83 11.83 -3.78
C GLU A 67 -8.38 10.93 -4.88
N ILE A 68 -9.57 11.25 -5.38
CA ILE A 68 -10.23 10.45 -6.40
C ILE A 68 -10.45 11.27 -7.66
N SER A 69 -9.85 10.85 -8.77
CA SER A 69 -10.11 11.46 -10.09
C SER A 69 -11.23 10.69 -10.79
N PHE A 70 -12.30 11.38 -11.17
CA PHE A 70 -13.40 10.82 -11.95
C PHE A 70 -13.91 11.83 -12.98
N GLY A 71 -13.77 11.51 -14.27
CA GLY A 71 -13.94 12.48 -15.35
C GLY A 71 -12.86 13.56 -15.28
N GLU A 72 -13.23 14.83 -15.42
CA GLU A 72 -12.31 15.98 -15.35
C GLU A 72 -12.18 16.57 -13.93
N ARG A 73 -12.65 15.85 -12.90
CA ARG A 73 -12.73 16.36 -11.54
C ARG A 73 -11.99 15.46 -10.55
N THR A 74 -11.25 16.10 -9.66
CA THR A 74 -10.68 15.51 -8.44
C THR A 74 -11.61 15.72 -7.25
N TRP A 75 -11.72 14.69 -6.42
CA TRP A 75 -12.58 14.64 -5.25
C TRP A 75 -11.75 14.34 -4.01
N HIS A 76 -11.97 15.13 -2.96
CA HIS A 76 -11.38 14.94 -1.64
C HIS A 76 -12.47 14.52 -0.64
N VAL A 77 -12.07 13.96 0.50
CA VAL A 77 -13.00 13.49 1.55
C VAL A 77 -13.98 14.57 2.04
N SER A 78 -13.57 15.85 2.00
CA SER A 78 -14.41 16.99 2.38
C SER A 78 -15.52 17.33 1.37
N ASN A 79 -15.49 16.73 0.18
CA ASN A 79 -16.49 16.98 -0.85
C ASN A 79 -17.76 16.15 -0.63
N ILE A 80 -18.92 16.82 -0.64
CA ILE A 80 -20.22 16.14 -0.63
C ILE A 80 -20.31 15.26 -1.89
N GLY A 81 -20.51 13.96 -1.69
CA GLY A 81 -20.54 12.95 -2.76
C GLY A 81 -19.25 12.14 -2.92
N TYR A 82 -18.22 12.37 -2.10
CA TYR A 82 -16.97 11.60 -2.15
C TYR A 82 -17.20 10.07 -2.13
N ALA A 83 -18.05 9.58 -1.21
CA ALA A 83 -18.40 8.16 -1.13
C ALA A 83 -19.13 7.64 -2.38
N ASP A 84 -19.96 8.47 -3.03
CA ASP A 84 -20.64 8.09 -4.28
C ASP A 84 -19.66 7.91 -5.43
N ILE A 85 -18.59 8.71 -5.46
CA ILE A 85 -17.55 8.62 -6.48
C ILE A 85 -16.69 7.38 -6.26
N LEU A 86 -16.28 7.09 -5.04
CA LEU A 86 -15.60 5.83 -4.71
C LEU A 86 -16.43 4.61 -5.15
N ARG A 87 -17.75 4.63 -4.89
CA ARG A 87 -18.66 3.58 -5.35
C ARG A 87 -18.70 3.44 -6.88
N ARG A 88 -18.51 4.53 -7.63
CA ARG A 88 -18.46 4.49 -9.11
C ARG A 88 -17.17 3.89 -9.65
N LEU A 89 -16.10 3.82 -8.86
CA LEU A 89 -14.88 3.13 -9.24
C LEU A 89 -15.05 1.60 -9.22
N CYS A 90 -15.89 1.08 -8.33
CA CYS A 90 -16.15 -0.35 -8.20
C CYS A 90 -16.62 -0.98 -9.53
N GLY A 91 -16.13 -2.18 -9.81
CA GLY A 91 -16.29 -2.86 -11.09
C GLY A 91 -15.26 -2.44 -12.14
N GLY A 92 -14.50 -1.37 -11.90
CA GLY A 92 -13.39 -0.95 -12.75
C GLY A 92 -12.20 -1.88 -12.65
N THR A 93 -11.48 -2.02 -13.76
CA THR A 93 -10.23 -2.79 -13.85
C THR A 93 -9.06 -1.83 -13.76
N VAL A 94 -8.06 -2.18 -12.94
CA VAL A 94 -6.80 -1.45 -12.84
C VAL A 94 -6.06 -1.58 -14.17
N VAL A 95 -5.77 -0.44 -14.80
CA VAL A 95 -5.06 -0.38 -16.10
C VAL A 95 -3.62 0.08 -15.94
N ALA A 96 -3.30 0.80 -14.86
CA ALA A 96 -1.96 1.24 -14.56
C ALA A 96 -1.79 1.50 -13.06
N THR A 97 -0.55 1.44 -12.61
CA THR A 97 -0.15 1.76 -11.24
C THR A 97 1.17 2.51 -11.28
N SER A 98 1.39 3.43 -10.35
CA SER A 98 2.72 4.03 -10.17
C SER A 98 3.02 4.29 -8.70
N GLU A 99 4.31 4.20 -8.37
CA GLU A 99 4.87 4.51 -7.06
C GLU A 99 6.03 5.48 -7.30
N ASN A 100 5.87 6.75 -6.95
CA ASN A 100 6.86 7.78 -7.25
C ASN A 100 7.14 8.64 -6.02
N SER A 101 8.42 8.88 -5.70
CA SER A 101 8.80 9.83 -4.65
C SER A 101 8.18 11.22 -4.92
N GLY A 102 7.55 11.80 -3.90
CA GLY A 102 6.84 13.09 -4.00
C GLY A 102 5.42 13.03 -4.58
N ASP A 103 5.05 11.98 -5.31
CA ASP A 103 3.69 11.78 -5.88
C ASP A 103 2.95 10.59 -5.23
N GLY A 104 3.60 9.79 -4.39
CA GLY A 104 2.95 8.71 -3.65
C GLY A 104 2.51 7.54 -4.54
N LEU A 105 1.33 6.98 -4.25
CA LEU A 105 0.78 5.81 -4.94
C LEU A 105 -0.39 6.22 -5.83
N ARG A 106 -0.40 5.72 -7.07
CA ARG A 106 -1.49 5.94 -8.03
C ARG A 106 -2.00 4.60 -8.52
N ILE A 107 -3.31 4.40 -8.47
CA ILE A 107 -4.01 3.23 -9.01
C ILE A 107 -5.01 3.77 -10.04
N THR A 108 -4.68 3.63 -11.31
CA THR A 108 -5.55 4.05 -12.41
C THR A 108 -6.43 2.89 -12.82
N LEU A 109 -7.74 3.08 -12.74
CA LEU A 109 -8.76 2.18 -13.25
C LEU A 109 -9.31 2.70 -14.59
N ASN A 110 -9.93 1.84 -15.37
CA ASN A 110 -10.69 2.28 -16.55
C ASN A 110 -11.93 3.15 -16.18
N THR A 111 -12.33 3.18 -14.90
CA THR A 111 -13.45 3.98 -14.39
C THR A 111 -13.02 5.27 -13.70
N GLY A 112 -11.74 5.48 -13.45
CA GLY A 112 -11.22 6.63 -12.69
C GLY A 112 -9.90 6.30 -12.02
N GLU A 113 -9.52 7.04 -11.01
CA GLU A 113 -8.21 6.89 -10.39
C GLU A 113 -8.26 7.13 -8.88
N ILE A 114 -7.46 6.37 -8.16
CA ILE A 114 -7.22 6.52 -6.73
C ILE A 114 -5.78 7.00 -6.56
N HIS A 115 -5.59 8.15 -5.93
CA HIS A 115 -4.30 8.75 -5.66
C HIS A 115 -4.09 8.91 -4.15
N ILE A 116 -3.03 8.29 -3.63
CA ILE A 116 -2.68 8.27 -2.22
C ILE A 116 -1.37 9.03 -2.05
N ASN A 117 -1.48 10.31 -1.69
CA ASN A 117 -0.34 11.17 -1.43
C ASN A 117 -0.67 12.14 -0.28
N PRO A 118 -0.65 11.66 0.97
CA PRO A 118 -1.04 12.47 2.12
C PRO A 118 -0.03 13.60 2.35
N ALA A 119 -0.51 14.68 2.95
CA ALA A 119 0.34 15.74 3.49
C ALA A 119 0.96 15.33 4.83
N LEU A 120 2.05 16.02 5.23
CA LEU A 120 2.82 15.70 6.43
C LEU A 120 2.00 15.77 7.73
N ASP A 121 1.04 16.67 7.81
CA ASP A 121 0.16 16.86 8.97
C ASP A 121 -0.98 15.84 9.05
N GLU A 122 -1.16 15.02 8.01
CA GLU A 122 -2.20 14.01 7.95
C GLU A 122 -1.70 12.63 8.41
N VAL A 123 -0.38 12.33 8.35
CA VAL A 123 0.14 10.97 8.60
C VAL A 123 0.69 10.79 10.01
N HIS A 124 0.39 9.63 10.61
CA HIS A 124 0.84 9.29 11.97
C HIS A 124 1.57 7.94 12.11
N ALA A 125 1.38 6.98 11.19
CA ALA A 125 2.07 5.69 11.23
C ALA A 125 2.19 5.00 9.86
N GLU A 126 1.11 4.39 9.38
CA GLU A 126 1.05 3.68 8.10
C GLU A 126 0.24 4.50 7.11
N ILE A 127 0.62 4.47 5.83
CA ILE A 127 -0.11 5.15 4.76
C ILE A 127 -1.03 4.15 4.08
N ALA A 128 -0.48 2.99 3.74
CA ALA A 128 -1.24 1.89 3.16
C ALA A 128 -0.57 0.54 3.41
N LEU A 129 -1.39 -0.53 3.39
CA LEU A 129 -0.97 -1.92 3.45
C LEU A 129 -1.66 -2.70 2.35
N LEU A 130 -0.91 -3.18 1.36
CA LEU A 130 -1.37 -4.09 0.31
C LEU A 130 -1.05 -5.53 0.70
N GLN A 131 -2.04 -6.42 0.56
CA GLN A 131 -1.91 -7.85 0.79
C GLN A 131 -2.43 -8.59 -0.45
N MET A 132 -1.53 -9.26 -1.16
CA MET A 132 -1.86 -10.16 -2.26
C MET A 132 -2.32 -11.50 -1.70
N ARG A 133 -3.33 -12.08 -2.33
CA ARG A 133 -3.78 -13.43 -2.01
C ARG A 133 -2.69 -14.43 -2.41
N GLY A 134 -2.34 -15.33 -1.48
CA GLY A 134 -1.53 -16.50 -1.80
C GLY A 134 -2.37 -17.60 -2.46
N ALA A 135 -1.71 -18.62 -2.98
CA ALA A 135 -2.35 -19.85 -3.43
C ALA A 135 -2.05 -20.97 -2.43
N PRO A 136 -2.83 -21.11 -1.34
CA PRO A 136 -2.55 -22.09 -0.29
C PRO A 136 -2.58 -23.53 -0.81
N ASP A 137 -3.43 -23.82 -1.80
CA ASP A 137 -3.49 -25.14 -2.47
C ASP A 137 -2.21 -25.46 -3.26
N LEU A 138 -1.44 -24.45 -3.65
CA LEU A 138 -0.15 -24.56 -4.33
C LEU A 138 1.04 -24.34 -3.38
N GLY A 139 0.77 -24.11 -2.09
CA GLY A 139 1.80 -23.81 -1.09
C GLY A 139 2.46 -22.43 -1.24
N GLU A 140 1.86 -21.52 -2.02
CA GLU A 140 2.39 -20.17 -2.24
C GLU A 140 1.85 -19.21 -1.17
N PRO A 141 2.70 -18.67 -0.29
CA PRO A 141 2.26 -17.71 0.72
C PRO A 141 1.82 -16.39 0.05
N GLY A 142 0.89 -15.68 0.70
CA GLY A 142 0.54 -14.32 0.28
C GLY A 142 1.74 -13.38 0.42
N GLU A 143 1.84 -12.42 -0.49
CA GLU A 143 2.82 -11.34 -0.43
C GLU A 143 2.16 -10.07 0.11
N TRP A 144 2.93 -9.20 0.75
CA TRP A 144 2.41 -7.94 1.27
C TRP A 144 3.44 -6.83 1.16
N MET A 145 2.95 -5.60 1.10
CA MET A 145 3.76 -4.38 1.08
C MET A 145 3.07 -3.32 1.93
N CYS A 146 3.85 -2.66 2.78
CA CYS A 146 3.38 -1.57 3.63
C CYS A 146 4.19 -0.32 3.31
N TRP A 147 3.49 0.79 3.11
CA TRP A 147 4.09 2.10 2.89
C TRP A 147 3.93 2.97 4.13
N ARG A 148 5.01 3.63 4.55
CA ARG A 148 5.09 4.52 5.71
C ARG A 148 5.72 5.86 5.34
N PRO A 149 5.54 6.92 6.16
CA PRO A 149 6.29 8.16 6.00
C PRO A 149 7.79 7.94 5.93
N GLY A 150 8.44 8.55 4.94
CA GLY A 150 9.89 8.49 4.76
C GLY A 150 10.43 7.27 4.02
N ASP A 151 9.55 6.33 3.61
CA ASP A 151 9.85 5.27 2.63
C ASP A 151 10.06 5.86 1.23
N GLU A 152 10.58 5.09 0.27
CA GLU A 152 10.98 5.58 -1.07
C GLU A 152 9.89 6.39 -1.81
N SER A 153 8.64 5.94 -1.78
CA SER A 153 7.50 6.66 -2.41
C SER A 153 7.03 7.89 -1.62
N PHE A 154 7.46 8.02 -0.37
CA PHE A 154 7.00 8.98 0.63
C PHE A 154 8.15 9.67 1.36
N GLU A 155 9.32 9.80 0.71
CA GLU A 155 10.55 10.35 1.32
C GLU A 155 10.34 11.78 1.81
N GLN A 156 9.43 12.52 1.16
CA GLN A 156 9.05 13.88 1.52
C GLN A 156 8.36 14.01 2.89
N LEU A 157 7.94 12.89 3.49
CA LEU A 157 7.23 12.86 4.77
C LEU A 157 8.14 12.55 5.98
N ARG A 158 9.47 12.73 5.83
CA ARG A 158 10.44 12.64 6.94
C ARG A 158 10.42 13.84 7.88
#